data_AF-A0A832WWN3-F1
#
_entry.id   AF-A0A832WWN3-F1
#
_cell.length_a   1.000
_cell.length_b   1.000
_cell.length_c   1.000
_cell.angle_alpha   90.00
_cell.angle_beta   90.00
_cell.angle_gamma   90.00
#
_symmetry.space_group_name_H-M   'P 1'
#
loop_
_entity.id
_entity.type
_entity.pdbx_description
1 polymer ?
#
loop_
_entity_poly.entity_id
_entity_poly.type
_entity_poly.pdbx_seq_one_letter_code
_entity_poly.pdbx_strand_id
1 'polypeptide(L)' 'AFMNGPKITVHGNAQDACGNTLNEGLIVVHGCAGDLTGHSMRGGKIFIRDGVGYRVGIHMKEYQKKKP' A
#
# COMPACT_ATOMS: atom_id res chain seq x y z
N ALA A 1 5.42 1.04 14.95
CA ALA A 1 5.16 0.02 13.91
C ALA A 1 6.12 0.23 12.75
N PHE A 2 6.56 -0.82 12.06
CA PHE A 2 7.60 -0.75 11.01
C PHE A 2 7.20 0.12 9.80
N MET A 3 5.90 0.20 9.48
CA MET A 3 5.37 0.95 8.35
C MET A 3 4.79 2.32 8.76
N ASN A 4 5.52 3.09 9.57
CA ASN A 4 5.10 4.40 10.08
C ASN A 4 5.96 5.54 9.53
N GLY A 5 5.66 5.98 8.31
CA GLY A 5 6.35 7.06 7.63
C GLY A 5 7.41 6.69 6.58
N PRO A 6 7.64 5.42 6.15
CA PRO A 6 8.64 5.17 5.11
C PRO A 6 8.27 5.88 3.81
N LYS A 7 9.30 6.30 3.06
CA LYS A 7 9.18 6.81 1.70
C LYS A 7 9.98 5.89 0.78
N ILE A 8 9.28 5.11 -0.02
CA ILE A 8 9.88 4.07 -0.86
C ILE A 8 9.46 4.32 -2.31
N THR A 9 10.45 4.35 -3.21
CA THR A 9 10.23 4.40 -4.66
C THR A 9 10.81 3.13 -5.28
N VAL A 10 9.98 2.41 -6.02
CA VAL A 10 10.35 1.18 -6.74
C VAL A 10 10.27 1.46 -8.23
N HIS A 11 11.40 1.40 -8.93
CA HIS A 11 11.47 1.66 -10.39
C HIS A 11 11.09 0.44 -11.26
N GLY A 12 10.74 -0.69 -10.62
CA GLY A 12 10.22 -1.90 -11.26
C GLY A 12 8.90 -2.35 -10.64
N ASN A 13 8.70 -3.66 -10.56
CA ASN A 13 7.49 -4.27 -9.99
C ASN A 13 7.63 -4.52 -8.49
N ALA A 14 6.49 -4.52 -7.78
CA ALA A 14 6.36 -5.05 -6.43
C ALA A 14 5.58 -6.37 -6.45
N GLN A 15 5.83 -7.23 -5.47
CA GLN A 15 5.07 -8.48 -5.29
C GLN A 15 3.82 -8.24 -4.43
N ASP A 16 3.22 -9.34 -3.99
CA ASP A 16 2.05 -9.36 -3.12
C ASP A 16 2.30 -8.62 -1.79
N ALA A 17 1.20 -8.14 -1.21
CA ALA A 17 1.16 -7.48 0.09
C ALA A 17 2.05 -6.22 0.21
N CYS A 18 2.36 -5.57 -0.92
CA CYS A 18 3.03 -4.27 -0.93
C CYS A 18 2.28 -3.28 -0.03
N GLY A 19 2.97 -2.69 0.95
CA GLY A 19 2.35 -1.76 1.90
C GLY A 19 1.45 -2.40 2.96
N ASN A 20 1.63 -3.69 3.27
CA ASN A 20 0.93 -4.35 4.37
C ASN A 20 1.07 -3.58 5.70
N THR A 21 -0.05 -3.30 6.36
CA THR A 21 -0.15 -2.53 7.61
C THR A 21 0.45 -1.11 7.56
N LEU A 22 0.52 -0.48 6.37
CA LEU A 22 0.98 0.90 6.23
C LEU A 22 0.17 1.83 7.13
N ASN A 23 0.85 2.48 8.08
CA ASN A 23 0.24 3.38 9.05
C ASN A 23 0.37 4.83 8.59
N GLU A 24 1.55 5.20 8.09
CA GLU A 24 1.86 6.51 7.50
C GLU A 24 2.96 6.33 6.45
N GLY A 25 3.17 7.33 5.59
CA GLY A 25 4.24 7.33 4.58
C GLY A 25 3.76 7.26 3.15
N LEU A 26 4.69 6.96 2.24
CA LEU A 26 4.48 6.97 0.80
C LEU A 26 5.23 5.79 0.15
N ILE A 27 4.50 5.00 -0.63
CA ILE A 27 5.08 4.00 -1.53
C ILE A 27 4.70 4.36 -2.96
N VAL A 28 5.68 4.45 -3.85
CA VAL A 28 5.48 4.68 -5.28
C VAL A 28 6.12 3.53 -6.05
N VAL A 29 5.31 2.80 -6.81
CA VAL A 29 5.75 1.71 -7.67
C VAL A 29 5.52 2.12 -9.12
N HIS A 30 6.60 2.15 -9.89
CA HIS A 30 6.53 2.48 -11.30
C HIS A 30 6.04 1.30 -12.12
N GLY A 31 6.22 0.04 -11.73
CA GLY A 31 5.66 -1.11 -12.43
C GLY A 31 4.29 -1.55 -11.91
N CYS A 32 4.05 -2.87 -11.96
CA CYS A 32 2.89 -3.53 -11.36
C CYS A 32 3.13 -3.87 -9.88
N ALA A 33 2.04 -4.08 -9.14
CA ALA A 33 2.08 -4.69 -7.81
C ALA A 33 1.20 -5.95 -7.75
N GLY A 34 1.58 -6.88 -6.88
CA GLY A 34 0.85 -8.13 -6.68
C GLY A 34 -0.49 -7.96 -5.94
N ASP A 35 -1.06 -9.10 -5.56
CA ASP A 35 -2.30 -9.18 -4.79
C ASP A 35 -2.11 -8.61 -3.37
N LEU A 36 -3.20 -8.30 -2.67
CA LEU A 36 -3.16 -7.81 -1.28
C LEU A 36 -2.41 -6.48 -1.09
N THR A 37 -2.15 -5.71 -2.15
CA THR A 37 -1.54 -4.38 -2.04
C THR A 37 -2.37 -3.50 -1.09
N GLY A 38 -1.72 -2.92 -0.07
CA GLY A 38 -2.38 -2.14 0.97
C GLY A 38 -3.17 -2.97 2.00
N HIS A 39 -2.87 -4.26 2.16
CA HIS A 39 -3.54 -5.10 3.15
C HIS A 39 -3.47 -4.50 4.56
N SER A 40 -4.60 -4.41 5.25
CA SER A 40 -4.67 -3.91 6.63
C SER A 40 -4.04 -2.53 6.86
N MET A 41 -3.92 -1.69 5.82
CA MET A 41 -3.39 -0.33 5.96
C MET A 41 -4.34 0.56 6.78
N ARG A 42 -3.76 1.51 7.51
CA ARG A 42 -4.45 2.52 8.35
C ARG A 42 -4.20 3.95 7.84
N GLY A 43 -3.15 4.17 7.08
CA GLY A 43 -2.86 5.49 6.54
C GLY A 43 -1.71 5.47 5.54
N GLY A 44 -1.19 6.65 5.25
CA GLY A 44 -0.21 6.84 4.18
C GLY A 44 -0.85 6.74 2.79
N LYS A 45 0.00 6.62 1.77
CA LYS A 45 -0.38 6.55 0.35
C LYS A 45 0.44 5.51 -0.38
N ILE A 46 -0.20 4.77 -1.27
CA ILE A 46 0.44 3.82 -2.19
C ILE A 46 0.00 4.22 -3.60
N PHE A 47 0.95 4.49 -4.49
CA PHE A 47 0.71 4.76 -5.90
C PHE A 47 1.36 3.69 -6.76
N ILE A 48 0.56 3.03 -7.59
CA ILE A 48 1.01 2.03 -8.57
C ILE A 48 0.67 2.57 -9.95
N ARG A 49 1.65 2.66 -10.85
CA ARG A 49 1.45 3.27 -12.18
C ARG A 49 0.69 2.34 -13.13
N ASP A 50 1.07 1.06 -13.14
CA ASP A 50 0.59 0.10 -14.13
C ASP A 50 -0.58 -0.72 -13.54
N GLY A 51 -0.40 -2.03 -13.29
CA GLY A 51 -1.46 -2.92 -12.81
C GLY A 51 -1.32 -3.35 -11.36
N VAL A 52 -2.43 -3.81 -10.77
CA VAL A 52 -2.49 -4.41 -9.43
C VAL A 52 -3.24 -5.74 -9.44
N GLY A 53 -3.01 -6.59 -8.43
CA GLY A 53 -3.76 -7.82 -8.21
C GLY A 53 -5.21 -7.62 -7.76
N TYR A 54 -5.87 -8.69 -7.31
CA TYR A 54 -7.33 -8.73 -7.13
C TYR A 54 -7.84 -8.03 -5.85
N ARG A 55 -7.19 -8.25 -4.71
CA ARG A 55 -7.67 -7.88 -3.37
C ARG A 55 -6.99 -6.63 -2.83
N VAL A 56 -6.82 -5.63 -3.68
CA VAL A 56 -6.21 -4.36 -3.27
C VAL A 56 -7.05 -3.68 -2.20
N GLY A 57 -6.40 -3.21 -1.14
CA GLY A 57 -7.05 -2.54 -0.01
C GLY A 57 -7.93 -3.46 0.85
N ILE A 58 -7.84 -4.79 0.69
CA ILE A 58 -8.62 -5.69 1.53
C ILE A 58 -8.23 -5.54 3.00
N HIS A 59 -9.24 -5.49 3.86
CA HIS A 59 -9.11 -5.22 5.29
C HIS A 59 -8.50 -3.85 5.63
N MET A 60 -8.51 -2.86 4.71
CA MET A 60 -8.15 -1.49 5.05
C MET A 60 -8.92 -1.04 6.29
N LYS A 61 -8.18 -0.58 7.29
CA LYS A 61 -8.71 -0.31 8.62
C LYS A 61 -9.15 1.13 8.78
N GLU A 62 -8.51 2.07 8.12
CA GLU A 62 -8.87 3.48 8.24
C GLU A 62 -8.76 4.16 6.87
N TYR A 63 -9.66 5.11 6.63
CA TYR A 63 -9.60 5.98 5.46
C TYR A 63 -10.04 7.39 5.85
N GLN A 64 -9.09 8.34 5.77
CA GLN A 64 -9.30 9.73 6.19
C GLN A 64 -9.85 9.80 7.62
N LYS A 65 -11.09 10.31 7.79
CA LYS A 65 -11.76 10.45 9.09
C LYS A 65 -12.54 9.19 9.51
N LYS A 66 -12.64 8.16 8.66
CA LYS A 66 -13.37 6.93 8.96
C LYS A 66 -12.43 5.92 9.60
N LYS A 67 -12.67 5.68 10.89
CA LYS A 67 -11.95 4.70 11.71
C LYS A 67 -13.02 3.83 12.40
N PRO A 68 -13.05 2.51 12.16
CA PRO A 68 -13.89 1.56 12.89
C PRO A 68 -13.35 1.30 14.30
#